data_AF-A0AAW2DPP8-F1
#
_entry.id   AF-A0AAW2DPP8-F1
#
_cell.length_a   1.000
_cell.length_b   1.000
_cell.length_c   1.000
_cell.angle_alpha   90.00
_cell.angle_beta   90.00
_cell.angle_gamma   90.00
#
_symmetry.space_group_name_H-M   'P 1'
#
loop_
_entity.id
_entity.type
_entity.pdbx_description
1 polymer ?
#
loop_
_entity_poly.entity_id
_entity_poly.type
_entity_poly.pdbx_seq_one_letter_code
_entity_poly.pdbx_strand_id
1 'polypeptide(L)' 'MSKEQYLNTIICAQQVDVNGPSIAPVYQLLKSSAGGFLGDLIKWNFEKFLVDKNGKVVERYQPTTSPFHIEV' A
#
# COMPACT_ATOMS: atom_id res chain seq x y z
N MET A 1 3.36 10.83 -23.19
CA MET A 1 3.52 9.42 -22.76
C MET A 1 2.20 8.72 -22.96
N SER A 2 2.20 7.56 -23.63
CA SER A 2 0.98 6.76 -23.81
C SER A 2 0.66 5.99 -22.52
N LYS A 3 -0.64 5.71 -22.28
CA LYS A 3 -1.12 5.01 -21.07
C LYS A 3 -0.46 3.64 -20.85
N GLU A 4 0.01 2.98 -21.91
CA GLU A 4 0.71 1.69 -21.86
C GLU A 4 2.10 1.75 -21.23
N GLN A 5 2.83 2.86 -21.34
CA GLN A 5 4.16 2.98 -20.73
C GLN A 5 4.12 3.08 -19.20
N TYR A 6 2.99 3.49 -18.63
CA TYR A 6 2.84 3.68 -17.19
C TYR A 6 2.85 2.36 -16.40
N LEU A 7 2.37 1.27 -17.01
CA LEU A 7 2.26 -0.03 -16.34
C LEU A 7 3.52 -0.89 -16.45
N ASN A 8 4.38 -0.65 -17.45
CA ASN A 8 5.55 -1.48 -17.72
C ASN A 8 6.81 -1.16 -16.88
N THR A 9 6.71 -0.27 -15.89
CA THR A 9 7.85 0.13 -15.02
C THR A 9 7.69 -0.37 -13.57
N ILE A 10 6.54 -0.95 -13.22
CA ILE A 10 6.23 -1.34 -11.84
C ILE A 10 6.37 -2.85 -11.68
N ILE A 11 7.04 -3.28 -10.62
CA ILE A 11 7.22 -4.69 -10.29
C ILE A 11 5.92 -5.25 -9.71
N CYS A 12 5.41 -6.31 -10.32
CA CYS A 12 4.34 -7.12 -9.73
C CYS A 12 4.95 -8.29 -8.94
N ALA A 13 4.49 -8.48 -7.71
CA ALA A 13 4.85 -9.62 -6.88
C ALA A 13 3.84 -10.78 -7.02
N GLN A 14 4.15 -11.93 -6.44
CA GLN A 14 3.20 -13.03 -6.31
C GLN A 14 1.98 -12.60 -5.47
N GLN A 15 0.81 -13.15 -5.79
CA GLN A 15 -0.40 -12.95 -5.01
C GLN A 15 -0.22 -13.50 -3.58
N VAL A 16 -0.62 -12.70 -2.59
CA VAL A 16 -0.56 -13.04 -1.16
C VAL A 16 -1.79 -12.51 -0.44
N ASP A 17 -2.08 -13.05 0.74
CA ASP A 17 -3.14 -12.54 1.61
C ASP A 17 -2.71 -11.28 2.36
N VAL A 18 -3.57 -10.26 2.32
CA VAL A 18 -3.33 -8.94 2.93
C VAL A 18 -4.03 -8.77 4.28
N ASN A 19 -4.95 -9.68 4.61
CA ASN A 19 -5.74 -9.73 5.83
C ASN A 19 -5.92 -11.18 6.30
N GLY A 20 -6.38 -11.36 7.54
CA GLY A 20 -6.69 -12.68 8.10
C GLY A 20 -5.47 -13.45 8.64
N PRO A 21 -5.64 -14.73 9.00
CA PRO A 21 -4.61 -15.52 9.68
C PRO A 21 -3.36 -15.81 8.85
N SER A 22 -3.49 -15.89 7.52
CA SER A 22 -2.40 -16.20 6.58
C SER A 22 -1.71 -14.95 6.02
N ILE A 23 -1.88 -13.81 6.69
CA ILE A 23 -1.36 -12.54 6.20
C ILE A 23 0.15 -12.54 6.01
N ALA A 24 0.59 -12.04 4.85
CA ALA A 24 2.01 -11.87 4.57
C ALA A 24 2.68 -10.86 5.53
N PRO A 25 3.91 -11.13 6.01
CA PRO A 25 4.60 -10.27 7.00
C PRO A 25 4.72 -8.80 6.59
N VAL A 26 4.91 -8.52 5.30
CA VAL A 26 4.96 -7.14 4.78
C VAL A 26 3.68 -6.36 5.09
N TYR A 27 2.51 -6.98 4.95
CA TYR A 27 1.23 -6.33 5.24
C TYR A 27 0.95 -6.23 6.75
N GLN A 28 1.57 -7.06 7.59
CA GLN A 28 1.52 -6.87 9.05
C GLN A 28 2.24 -5.56 9.42
N LEU A 29 3.44 -5.35 8.88
CA LEU A 29 4.22 -4.13 9.08
C LEU A 29 3.46 -2.90 8.57
N LEU A 30 3.04 -2.94 7.30
CA LEU A 30 2.38 -1.79 6.63
C LEU A 30 1.12 -1.33 7.35
N LYS A 31 0.36 -2.26 7.94
CA LYS A 31 -0.86 -1.93 8.68
C LYS A 31 -0.57 -1.37 10.07
N SER A 32 0.42 -1.91 10.79
CA SER A 32 0.76 -1.50 12.16
C SER A 32 1.23 -0.05 12.29
N SER A 33 1.73 0.54 11.20
CA SER A 33 2.30 1.89 11.18
C SER A 33 1.30 3.02 10.96
N ALA A 34 0.08 2.71 10.52
CA ALA A 34 -1.00 3.68 10.37
C ALA A 34 -1.79 3.74 11.68
N GLY A 35 -1.27 4.46 12.67
CA GLY A 35 -1.73 4.48 14.07
C GLY A 35 -3.19 4.88 14.30
N GLY A 36 -4.13 3.98 13.99
CA GLY A 36 -5.54 4.10 14.29
C GLY A 36 -6.00 2.96 15.19
N PHE A 37 -6.55 3.29 16.36
CA PHE A 37 -7.08 2.33 17.35
C PHE A 37 -8.28 1.49 16.85
N LEU A 38 -8.74 1.72 15.62
CA LEU A 38 -9.91 1.07 15.02
C LEU A 38 -9.65 0.75 13.53
N GLY A 39 -9.14 -0.46 13.30
CA GLY A 39 -9.26 -1.14 12.00
C GLY A 39 -8.01 -1.12 11.15
N ASP A 40 -7.03 -1.93 11.54
CA ASP A 40 -5.81 -2.19 10.75
C ASP A 40 -6.13 -2.78 9.37
N LEU A 41 -7.27 -3.44 9.19
CA LEU A 41 -7.64 -4.17 7.98
C LEU A 41 -7.57 -3.30 6.71
N ILE A 42 -7.06 -3.90 5.64
CA ILE A 42 -7.17 -3.33 4.29
C ILE A 42 -8.60 -3.53 3.82
N LYS A 43 -9.34 -2.44 3.63
CA LYS A 43 -10.80 -2.49 3.42
C LYS A 43 -11.19 -2.82 1.99
N TRP A 44 -10.34 -2.46 1.02
CA TRP A 44 -10.62 -2.64 -0.40
C TRP A 44 -9.34 -2.66 -1.24
N ASN A 45 -9.47 -3.06 -2.50
CA ASN A 45 -8.37 -3.03 -3.47
C ASN A 45 -7.87 -1.59 -3.69
N PHE A 46 -6.59 -1.45 -4.04
CA PHE A 46 -5.89 -0.19 -4.35
C PHE A 46 -5.62 0.75 -3.16
N GLU A 47 -5.62 0.23 -1.94
CA GLU A 47 -5.05 0.96 -0.80
C GLU A 47 -3.53 1.12 -0.96
N LYS A 48 -2.98 2.27 -0.56
CA LYS A 48 -1.60 2.67 -0.90
C LYS A 48 -0.83 3.03 0.37
N PHE A 49 0.46 2.71 0.40
CA PHE A 49 1.35 2.99 1.52
C PHE A 49 2.59 3.73 0.99
N LEU A 50 2.92 4.86 1.60
CA LEU A 50 4.17 5.57 1.35
C LEU A 50 5.20 5.10 2.37
N VAL A 51 6.33 4.61 1.89
CA VAL A 51 7.43 4.08 2.71
C VAL A 51 8.70 4.89 2.43
N ASP A 52 9.36 5.35 3.48
CA ASP A 52 10.61 6.10 3.34
C ASP A 52 11.81 5.20 3.01
N LYS A 53 12.96 5.82 2.73
CA LYS A 53 14.21 5.12 2.43
C LYS A 53 14.75 4.24 3.57
N ASN A 54 14.26 4.42 4.79
CA ASN A 54 14.65 3.62 5.96
C ASN A 54 13.67 2.45 6.19
N GLY A 55 12.64 2.29 5.33
CA GLY A 55 11.62 1.26 5.47
C GLY A 55 10.49 1.61 6.44
N LYS A 56 10.39 2.87 6.88
CA LYS A 56 9.30 3.33 7.75
C LYS A 56 8.11 3.79 6.90
N VAL A 57 6.91 3.33 7.24
CA VAL A 57 5.69 3.84 6.62
C VAL A 57 5.43 5.26 7.12
N VAL A 58 5.32 6.18 6.17
CA VAL A 58 5.09 7.60 6.41
C VAL A 58 3.60 7.90 6.39
N GLU A 59 2.87 7.34 5.42
CA GLU A 59 1.45 7.62 5.23
C GLU A 59 0.71 6.45 4.56
N ARG A 60 -0.61 6.39 4.81
CA ARG A 60 -1.54 5.41 4.22
C ARG A 60 -2.67 6.16 3.51
N TYR A 61 -2.89 5.86 2.24
CA TYR A 61 -3.91 6.51 1.42
C TYR A 61 -5.03 5.57 1.04
N GLN A 62 -6.25 6.12 1.01
CA GLN A 62 -7.43 5.39 0.59
C GLN A 62 -7.39 5.00 -0.90
N PRO A 63 -8.16 3.98 -1.31
CA PRO A 63 -8.29 3.59 -2.71
C PRO A 63 -8.61 4.74 -3.67
N THR A 64 -9.47 5.66 -3.23
CA THR A 64 -9.94 6.82 -3.99
C THR A 64 -8.92 7.95 -4.13
N THR A 65 -7.85 7.95 -3.33
CA THR A 65 -6.79 8.94 -3.45
C THR A 65 -6.03 8.73 -4.76
N SER A 66 -6.03 9.77 -5.60
CA SER A 66 -5.25 9.80 -6.83
C SER A 66 -3.75 9.71 -6.53
N PRO A 67 -2.98 8.85 -7.22
CA PRO A 67 -1.54 8.78 -7.02
C PRO A 67 -0.82 10.09 -7.35
N PHE A 68 -1.40 10.94 -8.21
CA PHE A 68 -0.83 12.25 -8.55
C PHE A 68 -0.96 13.30 -7.43
N HIS A 69 -1.73 13.02 -6.39
CA HIS A 69 -1.83 13.87 -5.20
C HIS A 69 -0.91 13.41 -4.07
N ILE A 70 -0.14 12.33 -4.27
CA ILE A 70 0.85 11.86 -3.32
C ILE A 70 2.15 12.61 -3.65
N GLU A 71 2.45 13.64 -2.87
CA GLU A 71 3.72 14.36 -2.97
C GLU A 71 4.81 13.61 -2.20
N VAL A 72 6.02 13.57 -2.76
CA VAL A 72 7.20 12.89 -2.21
C VAL A 72 8.32 13.89 -2.00
#